data_AF-A0A838B831-F1
#
_entry.id   AF-A0A838B831-F1
#
_cell.length_a   1.000
_cell.length_b   1.000
_cell.length_c   1.000
_cell.angle_alpha   90.00
_cell.angle_beta   90.00
_cell.angle_gamma   90.00
#
_symmetry.space_group_name_H-M   'P 1'
#
loop_
_entity.id
_entity.type
_entity.pdbx_description
1 polymer ?
#
loop_
_entity_poly.entity_id
_entity_poly.type
_entity_poly.pdbx_seq_one_letter_code
_entity_poly.pdbx_strand_id
1 'polypeptide(L)'
;MPNTPGGQRRFSNLAIETVLVMGSLHKMALRQTEGFVRSVIELMRLDLTVPDHTTLSRRRRTVAVTDFRWPRKGRLTLLSTAPG
;
A
#
# COMPACT_ATOMS: atom_id res chain seq x y z
N MET A 1 25.38 -19.62 -17.64
CA MET A 1 24.26 -19.59 -16.65
C MET A 1 24.82 -19.25 -15.28
N PRO A 2 24.04 -18.56 -14.43
CA PRO A 2 23.43 -19.30 -13.32
C PRO A 2 21.91 -19.12 -13.29
N ASN A 3 21.20 -20.23 -13.04
CA ASN A 3 19.75 -20.34 -12.96
C ASN A 3 19.38 -20.49 -11.47
N THR A 4 18.73 -19.49 -10.88
CA THR A 4 18.30 -19.55 -9.48
C THR A 4 16.93 -20.23 -9.39
N PRO A 5 16.77 -21.33 -8.63
CA PRO A 5 15.47 -21.96 -8.39
C PRO A 5 14.62 -21.05 -7.50
N GLY A 6 13.81 -20.20 -8.11
CA GLY A 6 12.98 -19.22 -7.40
C GLY A 6 12.69 -18.04 -8.32
N GLY A 7 11.68 -18.20 -9.17
CA GLY A 7 11.36 -17.33 -10.31
C GLY A 7 11.56 -15.83 -10.05
N GLN A 8 12.11 -15.16 -11.07
CA GLN A 8 12.36 -13.74 -11.16
C GLN A 8 11.30 -12.91 -10.43
N ARG A 9 11.73 -11.97 -9.57
CA ARG A 9 10.83 -11.12 -8.77
C ARG A 9 9.92 -10.30 -9.70
N ARG A 10 8.68 -10.76 -9.91
CA ARG A 10 7.66 -10.07 -10.74
C ARG A 10 7.28 -8.69 -10.21
N PHE A 11 7.43 -8.47 -8.90
CA PHE A 11 7.08 -7.21 -8.23
C PHE A 11 8.25 -6.65 -7.42
N SER A 12 8.51 -5.36 -7.59
CA SER A 12 9.51 -4.62 -6.82
C SER A 12 9.12 -4.53 -5.33
N ASN A 13 10.08 -4.25 -4.44
CA ASN A 13 9.76 -4.01 -3.03
C ASN A 13 8.80 -2.83 -2.87
N LEU A 14 8.96 -1.77 -3.69
CA LEU A 14 8.09 -0.59 -3.67
C LEU A 14 6.65 -0.95 -4.01
N ALA A 15 6.42 -1.73 -5.07
CA ALA A 15 5.06 -2.18 -5.41
C ALA A 15 4.40 -2.98 -4.28
N ILE A 16 5.17 -3.85 -3.61
CA ILE A 16 4.68 -4.60 -2.44
C ILE A 16 4.37 -3.65 -1.27
N GLU A 17 5.28 -2.74 -0.95
CA GLU A 17 5.09 -1.78 0.14
C GLU A 17 3.86 -0.90 -0.10
N THR A 18 3.71 -0.34 -1.30
CA THR A 18 2.57 0.50 -1.69
C THR A 18 1.24 -0.20 -1.45
N VAL A 19 1.11 -1.46 -1.85
CA VAL A 19 -0.11 -2.26 -1.62
C VAL A 19 -0.34 -2.49 -0.13
N LEU A 20 0.72 -2.81 0.63
CA LEU A 20 0.61 -3.05 2.08
C LEU A 20 0.29 -1.77 2.87
N VAL A 21 0.79 -0.60 2.45
CA VAL A 21 0.44 0.70 3.03
C VAL A 21 -1.04 0.98 2.80
N MET A 22 -1.54 0.82 1.58
CA MET A 22 -2.97 1.00 1.29
C MET A 22 -3.87 0.11 2.16
N GLY A 23 -3.50 -1.16 2.35
CA GLY A 23 -4.22 -2.06 3.27
C GLY A 23 -4.15 -1.61 4.74
N SER A 24 -2.99 -1.10 5.17
CA SER A 24 -2.76 -0.63 6.54
C SER A 24 -3.56 0.63 6.88
N LEU A 25 -3.70 1.57 5.93
CA LEU A 25 -4.50 2.80 6.10
C LEU A 25 -5.94 2.52 6.51
N HIS A 26 -6.53 1.47 5.93
CA HIS A 26 -7.93 1.09 6.16
C HIS A 26 -8.09 -0.16 7.04
N LYS A 27 -7.00 -0.67 7.63
CA LYS A 27 -6.97 -1.90 8.45
C LYS A 27 -7.60 -3.12 7.76
N MET A 28 -7.40 -3.27 6.45
CA MET A 28 -7.97 -4.34 5.64
C MET A 28 -7.17 -5.64 5.72
N ALA A 29 -7.84 -6.78 5.53
CA ALA A 29 -7.16 -8.05 5.29
C ALA A 29 -6.47 -8.06 3.91
N LEU A 30 -5.44 -8.89 3.72
CA LEU A 30 -4.67 -8.90 2.45
C LEU A 30 -5.51 -9.24 1.21
N ARG A 31 -6.51 -10.12 1.33
CA ARG A 31 -7.45 -10.43 0.24
C ARG A 31 -8.32 -9.23 -0.14
N GLN A 32 -8.76 -8.46 0.85
CA GLN A 32 -9.52 -7.23 0.61
C GLN A 32 -8.63 -6.13 0.03
N THR A 33 -7.37 -6.05 0.50
CA THR A 33 -6.38 -5.11 -0.02
C THR A 33 -6.09 -5.36 -1.51
N GLU A 34 -5.95 -6.63 -1.91
CA GLU A 34 -5.78 -7.02 -3.33
C GLU A 34 -6.94 -6.50 -4.19
N GLY A 35 -8.19 -6.74 -3.76
CA GLY A 35 -9.38 -6.27 -4.47
C GLY A 35 -9.49 -4.75 -4.51
N PHE A 36 -9.23 -4.08 -3.38
CA PHE A 36 -9.25 -2.62 -3.29
C PHE A 36 -8.24 -1.96 -4.23
N VAL A 37 -6.99 -2.42 -4.23
CA VAL A 37 -5.96 -1.87 -5.11
C VAL A 37 -6.30 -2.12 -6.58
N ARG A 38 -6.86 -3.30 -6.92
CA ARG A 38 -7.36 -3.58 -8.27
C ARG A 38 -8.40 -2.55 -8.70
N SER A 39 -9.39 -2.28 -7.85
CA SER A 39 -10.41 -1.26 -8.14
C SER A 39 -9.84 0.15 -8.29
N VAL A 40 -8.82 0.52 -7.51
CA VAL A 40 -8.15 1.83 -7.66
C VAL A 40 -7.42 1.93 -9.01
N ILE A 41 -6.70 0.89 -9.42
CA ILE A 41 -5.98 0.83 -10.70
C ILE A 41 -6.96 0.90 -11.87
N GLU A 42 -8.07 0.15 -11.80
CA GLU A 42 -9.15 0.20 -12.79
C GLU A 42 -9.78 1.59 -12.87
N LEU A 43 -10.05 2.22 -11.71
CA LEU A 43 -10.58 3.58 -11.64
C LEU A 43 -9.61 4.60 -12.27
N MET A 44 -8.31 4.43 -12.08
CA MET A 44 -7.26 5.26 -12.69
C MET A 44 -7.00 4.91 -14.16
N ARG A 45 -7.64 3.87 -14.71
CA ARG A 45 -7.42 3.36 -16.08
C ARG A 45 -5.95 3.01 -16.35
N LEU A 46 -5.28 2.43 -15.37
CA LEU A 46 -3.88 1.99 -15.48
C LEU A 46 -3.82 0.50 -15.85
N ASP A 47 -2.94 0.14 -16.79
CA ASP A 47 -2.66 -1.25 -17.13
C ASP A 47 -1.54 -1.80 -16.23
N LEU A 48 -1.82 -1.89 -14.93
CA LEU A 48 -0.90 -2.38 -13.92
C LEU A 48 -1.40 -3.68 -13.29
N THR A 49 -0.52 -4.66 -13.21
CA THR A 49 -0.83 -5.92 -12.50
C THR A 49 -0.76 -5.71 -10.98
N VAL A 50 -1.70 -6.33 -10.26
CA VAL A 50 -1.74 -6.29 -8.79
C VAL A 50 -1.10 -7.56 -8.22
N PRO A 51 -0.17 -7.45 -7.25
CA PRO A 51 0.30 -8.62 -6.53
C PRO A 51 -0.85 -9.29 -5.76
N ASP A 52 -1.05 -10.58 -5.98
CA ASP A 52 -2.07 -11.34 -5.25
C ASP A 52 -1.74 -11.47 -3.75
N HIS A 53 -2.75 -11.81 -2.94
CA HIS A 53 -2.61 -11.96 -1.49
C HIS A 53 -1.57 -13.00 -1.06
N THR A 54 -1.27 -14.03 -1.86
CA THR A 54 -0.21 -15.01 -1.55
C THR A 54 1.18 -14.41 -1.77
N THR A 55 1.33 -13.60 -2.81
CA THR A 55 2.54 -12.83 -3.11
C THR A 55 2.77 -11.79 -2.01
N LEU A 56 1.73 -11.05 -1.61
CA LEU A 56 1.79 -10.10 -0.49
C LEU A 56 2.14 -10.77 0.83
N SER A 57 1.48 -11.90 1.17
CA SER A 57 1.72 -12.64 2.42
C SER A 57 3.17 -13.11 2.54
N ARG A 58 3.72 -13.64 1.44
CA ARG A 58 5.13 -14.08 1.40
C ARG A 58 6.09 -12.91 1.55
N ARG A 59 5.84 -11.81 0.84
CA ARG A 59 6.76 -10.67 0.74
C ARG A 59 6.70 -9.73 1.94
N ARG A 60 5.59 -9.68 2.66
CA ARG A 60 5.43 -8.89 3.91
C ARG A 60 6.48 -9.22 4.98
N ARG A 61 7.04 -10.44 4.97
CA ARG A 61 8.13 -10.83 5.89
C ARG A 61 9.47 -10.15 5.58
N THR A 62 9.66 -9.68 4.36
CA THR A 62 10.95 -9.19 3.83
C THR A 62 10.93 -7.74 3.39
N VAL A 63 9.74 -7.15 3.28
CA VAL A 63 9.54 -5.75 2.88
C VAL A 63 9.06 -5.01 4.12
N ALA A 64 9.89 -4.06 4.58
CA ALA A 64 9.46 -3.14 5.63
C ALA A 64 8.28 -2.33 5.10
N VAL A 65 7.22 -2.27 5.88
CA VAL A 65 6.07 -1.41 5.59
C VAL A 65 6.26 -0.18 6.44
N THR A 66 6.42 0.98 5.80
CA THR A 66 6.42 2.23 6.53
C THR A 66 5.10 2.37 7.27
N ASP A 67 5.17 2.45 8.60
CA ASP A 67 4.02 2.64 9.47
C ASP A 67 3.49 4.05 9.18
N PHE A 68 2.52 4.19 8.26
CA PHE A 68 1.96 5.48 7.89
C PHE A 68 1.14 6.01 9.07
N ARG A 69 1.84 6.68 9.98
CA ARG A 69 1.24 7.38 11.11
C ARG A 69 0.88 8.76 10.62
N TRP A 70 -0.42 8.99 10.45
CA TRP A 70 -0.93 10.35 10.32
C TRP A 70 -0.37 11.15 11.51
N PRO A 71 0.37 12.25 11.28
CA PRO A 71 0.80 13.10 12.39
C PRO A 71 -0.47 13.49 13.13
N ARG A 72 -0.61 13.04 14.39
CA ARG A 72 -1.77 13.42 15.20
C ARG A 72 -1.88 14.93 15.09
N LYS A 73 -3.04 15.44 14.65
CA LYS A 73 -3.30 16.87 14.56
C LYS A 73 -2.93 17.45 15.92
N GLY A 74 -1.77 18.11 16.00
CA GLY A 74 -1.48 19.02 17.10
C GLY A 74 -2.61 20.03 17.13
N ARG A 75 -2.98 20.48 18.33
CA ARG A 75 -4.09 21.41 18.61
C ARG A 75 -4.28 22.39 17.44
N LEU A 76 -5.34 22.21 16.66
CA LEU A 76 -5.72 23.19 15.65
C LEU A 76 -6.31 24.38 16.41
N THR A 77 -5.49 25.38 16.64
CA THR A 77 -6.00 26.69 17.04
C THR A 77 -6.66 27.28 15.80
N LEU A 78 -7.98 27.18 15.71
CA LEU A 78 -8.76 27.91 14.71
C LEU A 78 -8.66 29.39 15.06
N LEU A 79 -7.80 30.13 14.36
CA LEU A 79 -7.82 31.59 14.40
C LEU A 79 -9.02 32.04 13.56
N SER A 80 -10.19 32.10 14.20
CA SER A 80 -11.31 32.83 13.64
C SER A 80 -11.02 34.32 13.81
N THR A 81 -10.53 34.97 12.75
CA THR A 81 -10.69 36.42 12.66
C THR A 81 -12.15 36.65 12.30
N ALA A 82 -12.94 37.08 13.28
CA ALA A 82 -14.23 37.70 13.01
C ALA A 82 -13.94 39.20 12.81
N PRO A 83 -14.23 39.78 11.64
CA PRO A 83 -14.31 41.23 11.52
C PRO A 83 -15.72 41.69 11.91
N GLY A 84 -15.80 42.62 12.86
CA GLY A 84 -16.96 43.49 13.09
C GLY A 84 -18.10 42.89 13.90
#